data_AF-B8MPW8-F1
#
_entry.id   AF-B8MPW8-F1
#
_cell.length_a   1.000
_cell.length_b   1.000
_cell.length_c   1.000
_cell.angle_alpha   90.00
_cell.angle_beta   90.00
_cell.angle_gamma   90.00
#
_symmetry.space_group_name_H-M   'P 1'
#
loop_
_entity.id
_entity.type
_entity.pdbx_description
1 polymer ?
#
loop_
_entity_poly.entity_id
_entity_poly.type
_entity_poly.pdbx_seq_one_letter_code
_entity_poly.pdbx_strand_id
1 'polypeptide(L)'
;MKYSFALAFLTAVSAQSIIDTLSFGHGSRFSPSGDSLPGWKIKGEGHEPQILSDKLILTPPYPGHTRGSIWAENGLSLSEWTTEFHFRASGEERGSGNLQLWYVKDGERTVGASSIYTVGQFDGFVLTIDTHGGRGGSIRGFLNDGTRAYNQHTNVDSLAFGHCDYAYRNLGRPSVIKIEQSSSLFQVTVDDKVCFQTPKVALPAGNVFGVTAATPDNPDSFEIFKFVVTSGAQATAHFGGQTTQQQQAPIEGRSTSNQINLGSLDDMNNRIYQISQEVSQIVQNMNERHQELLNRISTGSASSSSDSSPQSDARLNAIDDRLRRIETMLSDIQRDNAGKDYRNEFTRLHKAIEHSHVSLTEALQTSIFNMITATTPRMGLFICVVIAFQLFLAGAYVYYKRRRNGMPKKFL
;
A
#
# COMPACT_ATOMS: atom_id res chain seq x y z
N MET A 1 -27.64 -49.21 24.70
CA MET A 1 -27.83 -48.47 23.44
C MET A 1 -27.64 -46.99 23.73
N LYS A 2 -26.61 -46.35 23.16
CA LYS A 2 -26.37 -44.90 23.28
C LYS A 2 -26.45 -44.31 21.88
N TYR A 3 -27.49 -43.51 21.62
CA TYR A 3 -27.65 -42.80 20.35
C TYR A 3 -26.83 -41.50 20.42
N SER A 4 -25.81 -41.38 19.57
CA SER A 4 -25.15 -40.10 19.31
C SER A 4 -25.94 -39.35 18.24
N PHE A 5 -26.51 -38.20 18.62
CA PHE A 5 -27.04 -37.23 17.67
C PHE A 5 -25.86 -36.47 17.06
N ALA A 6 -25.63 -36.65 15.76
CA ALA A 6 -24.76 -35.78 15.00
C ALA A 6 -25.56 -34.51 14.64
N LEU A 7 -25.22 -33.38 15.27
CA LEU A 7 -25.69 -32.07 14.80
C LEU A 7 -24.96 -31.75 13.50
N ALA A 8 -25.69 -31.74 12.39
CA ALA A 8 -25.21 -31.18 11.13
C ALA A 8 -25.20 -29.64 11.26
N PHE A 9 -24.02 -29.04 11.24
CA PHE A 9 -23.88 -27.60 11.07
C PHE A 9 -24.29 -27.23 9.64
N LEU A 10 -25.47 -26.63 9.48
CA LEU A 10 -25.88 -25.94 8.27
C LEU A 10 -25.04 -24.67 8.15
N THR A 11 -24.04 -24.68 7.27
CA THR A 11 -23.38 -23.45 6.83
C THR A 11 -24.38 -22.68 5.95
N ALA A 12 -24.92 -21.58 6.49
CA ALA A 12 -25.70 -20.64 5.69
C ALA A 12 -24.80 -20.00 4.64
N VAL A 13 -24.93 -20.43 3.39
CA VAL A 13 -24.33 -19.75 2.24
C VAL A 13 -25.22 -18.54 1.96
N SER A 14 -24.79 -17.35 2.34
CA SER A 14 -25.43 -16.12 1.87
C SER A 14 -25.18 -15.98 0.36
N ALA A 15 -26.24 -15.83 -0.41
CA ALA A 15 -26.12 -15.56 -1.84
C ALA A 15 -25.53 -14.15 -2.02
N GLN A 16 -24.29 -14.09 -2.49
CA GLN A 16 -23.64 -12.84 -2.88
C GLN A 16 -24.30 -12.31 -4.16
N SER A 17 -24.82 -11.09 -4.11
CA SER A 17 -25.49 -10.44 -5.24
C SER A 17 -24.82 -9.10 -5.53
N ILE A 18 -24.61 -8.81 -6.81
CA ILE A 18 -24.12 -7.50 -7.25
C ILE A 18 -25.25 -6.48 -7.04
N ILE A 19 -24.89 -5.32 -6.48
CA ILE A 19 -25.81 -4.20 -6.29
C ILE A 19 -25.65 -3.28 -7.49
N ASP A 20 -26.47 -3.51 -8.52
CA ASP A 20 -26.36 -2.81 -9.82
C ASP A 20 -26.44 -1.28 -9.67
N THR A 21 -27.25 -0.77 -8.74
CA THR A 21 -27.39 0.69 -8.50
C THR A 21 -26.14 1.35 -7.95
N LEU A 22 -25.19 0.56 -7.44
CA LEU A 22 -23.90 1.00 -6.90
C LEU A 22 -22.73 0.40 -7.68
N SER A 23 -22.98 -0.11 -8.89
CA SER A 23 -21.97 -0.80 -9.69
C SER A 23 -21.96 -0.29 -11.13
N PHE A 24 -20.80 -0.32 -11.78
CA PHE A 24 -20.63 -0.04 -13.21
C PHE A 24 -19.43 -0.81 -13.78
N GLY A 25 -19.38 -0.97 -15.10
CA GLY A 25 -18.27 -1.63 -15.79
C GLY A 25 -18.21 -3.16 -15.65
N HIS A 26 -19.27 -3.82 -15.16
CA HIS A 26 -19.36 -5.29 -15.09
C HIS A 26 -20.24 -5.93 -16.17
N GLY A 27 -20.91 -5.11 -16.99
CA GLY A 27 -21.68 -5.56 -18.14
C GLY A 27 -20.83 -5.81 -19.38
N SER A 28 -21.49 -6.06 -20.52
CA SER A 28 -20.83 -6.21 -21.83
C SER A 28 -20.25 -4.90 -22.38
N ARG A 29 -20.71 -3.76 -21.86
CA ARG A 29 -20.22 -2.40 -22.15
C ARG A 29 -19.95 -1.68 -20.84
N PHE A 30 -19.00 -0.74 -20.85
CA PHE A 30 -18.69 0.08 -19.69
C PHE A 30 -19.88 0.98 -19.30
N SER A 31 -20.42 1.71 -20.27
CA SER A 31 -21.66 2.48 -20.15
C SER A 31 -22.77 1.86 -21.02
N PRO A 32 -23.98 1.64 -20.48
CA PRO A 32 -25.13 1.19 -21.27
C PRO A 32 -25.58 2.20 -22.33
N SER A 33 -25.49 3.51 -22.03
CA SER A 33 -25.95 4.62 -22.87
C SER A 33 -24.83 5.24 -23.71
N GLY A 34 -23.57 5.00 -23.37
CA GLY A 34 -22.38 5.63 -23.98
C GLY A 34 -21.96 6.92 -23.27
N ASP A 35 -22.93 7.74 -22.87
CA ASP A 35 -22.68 9.10 -22.37
C ASP A 35 -22.95 9.28 -20.87
N SER A 36 -23.47 8.25 -20.19
CA SER A 36 -23.77 8.32 -18.75
C SER A 36 -23.61 6.97 -18.06
N LEU A 37 -23.47 7.00 -16.72
CA LEU A 37 -23.46 5.81 -15.88
C LEU A 37 -24.69 5.82 -14.98
N PRO A 38 -25.63 4.87 -15.11
CA PRO A 38 -26.85 4.84 -14.30
C PRO A 38 -26.55 4.80 -12.80
N GLY A 39 -27.15 5.70 -12.02
CA GLY A 39 -26.94 5.78 -10.57
C GLY A 39 -25.63 6.47 -10.17
N TRP A 40 -24.91 7.09 -11.12
CA TRP A 40 -23.65 7.78 -10.86
C TRP A 40 -23.60 9.18 -11.50
N LYS A 41 -23.08 10.14 -10.76
CA LYS A 41 -22.84 11.52 -11.22
C LYS A 41 -21.37 11.76 -11.45
N ILE A 42 -21.02 12.18 -12.66
CA ILE A 42 -19.66 12.48 -13.07
C ILE A 42 -19.50 13.99 -13.17
N LYS A 43 -18.41 14.53 -12.63
CA LYS A 43 -18.04 15.94 -12.73
C LYS A 43 -16.54 16.09 -12.94
N GLY A 44 -16.14 17.18 -13.59
CA GLY A 44 -14.75 17.57 -13.68
C GLY A 44 -14.56 19.06 -13.41
N GLU A 45 -13.35 19.40 -12.99
CA GLU A 45 -12.86 20.77 -12.83
C GLU A 45 -11.61 20.90 -13.71
N GLY A 46 -11.56 21.93 -14.56
CA GLY A 46 -10.49 22.12 -15.53
C GLY A 46 -10.53 21.16 -16.74
N HIS A 47 -11.42 20.16 -16.73
CA HIS A 47 -11.71 19.30 -17.88
C HIS A 47 -13.09 18.63 -17.73
N GLU A 48 -13.56 17.98 -18.78
CA GLU A 48 -14.73 17.11 -18.75
C GLU A 48 -14.28 15.63 -18.83
N PRO A 49 -14.59 14.79 -17.81
CA PRO A 49 -14.25 13.38 -17.83
C PRO A 49 -14.90 12.67 -19.01
N GLN A 50 -14.17 11.75 -19.64
CA GLN A 50 -14.63 11.09 -20.87
C GLN A 50 -15.03 9.65 -20.61
N ILE A 51 -16.26 9.30 -20.97
CA ILE A 51 -16.72 7.92 -21.01
C ILE A 51 -16.36 7.33 -22.37
N LEU A 52 -15.61 6.23 -22.35
CA LEU A 52 -15.30 5.42 -23.52
C LEU A 52 -16.01 4.07 -23.42
N SER A 53 -15.88 3.25 -24.47
CA SER A 53 -16.55 1.95 -24.55
C SER A 53 -16.18 0.98 -23.42
N ASP A 54 -14.97 1.10 -22.89
CA ASP A 54 -14.34 0.17 -21.95
C ASP A 54 -13.93 0.81 -20.61
N LYS A 55 -13.96 2.15 -20.51
CA LYS A 55 -13.45 2.87 -19.34
C LYS A 55 -14.00 4.29 -19.23
N LEU A 56 -13.84 4.86 -18.03
CA LEU A 56 -13.96 6.29 -17.76
C LEU A 56 -12.57 6.89 -17.57
N ILE A 57 -12.23 7.93 -18.32
CA ILE A 57 -11.05 8.75 -18.08
C ILE A 57 -11.45 9.85 -17.10
N LEU A 58 -11.03 9.71 -15.84
CA LEU A 58 -11.36 10.63 -14.76
C LEU A 58 -10.43 11.85 -14.72
N THR A 59 -9.18 11.71 -15.17
CA THR A 59 -8.27 12.82 -15.45
C THR A 59 -7.54 12.55 -16.77
N PRO A 60 -7.35 13.58 -17.62
CA PRO A 60 -6.68 13.41 -18.90
C PRO A 60 -5.15 13.42 -18.72
N PRO A 61 -4.40 12.88 -19.70
CA PRO A 61 -2.93 13.00 -19.71
C PRO A 61 -2.45 14.43 -20.03
N TYR A 62 -3.35 15.30 -20.49
CA TYR A 62 -3.15 16.74 -20.68
C TYR A 62 -4.54 17.40 -20.85
N PRO A 63 -4.80 18.59 -20.29
CA PRO A 63 -3.92 19.44 -19.48
C PRO A 63 -3.78 18.96 -18.02
N GLY A 64 -2.77 19.50 -17.32
CA GLY A 64 -2.62 19.36 -15.86
C GLY A 64 -3.58 20.25 -15.06
N HIS A 65 -3.46 20.22 -13.73
CA HIS A 65 -4.36 20.92 -12.78
C HIS A 65 -5.83 20.56 -12.93
N THR A 66 -6.10 19.32 -13.31
CA THR A 66 -7.46 18.83 -13.51
C THR A 66 -7.91 18.03 -12.31
N ARG A 67 -9.21 18.10 -12.03
CA ARG A 67 -9.87 17.22 -11.07
C ARG A 67 -11.04 16.53 -11.72
N GLY A 68 -11.29 15.29 -11.32
CA GLY A 68 -12.47 14.54 -11.72
C GLY A 68 -13.10 13.88 -10.51
N SER A 69 -14.42 13.77 -10.52
CA SER A 69 -15.16 13.01 -9.53
C SER A 69 -16.27 12.20 -10.17
N ILE A 70 -16.55 11.05 -9.57
CA ILE A 70 -17.69 10.20 -9.88
C ILE A 70 -18.30 9.72 -8.57
N TRP A 71 -19.59 9.97 -8.35
CA TRP A 71 -20.28 9.69 -7.09
C TRP A 71 -21.55 8.88 -7.31
N ALA A 72 -21.79 7.89 -6.46
CA ALA A 72 -23.05 7.16 -6.46
C ALA A 72 -24.19 8.10 -6.02
N GLU A 73 -25.35 7.97 -6.63
CA GLU A 73 -26.53 8.78 -6.28
C GLU A 73 -27.22 8.28 -5.01
N ASN A 74 -27.05 7.00 -4.69
CA ASN A 74 -27.65 6.35 -3.52
C ASN A 74 -26.57 5.87 -2.55
N GLY A 75 -26.91 5.85 -1.26
CA GLY A 75 -26.07 5.26 -0.23
C GLY A 75 -26.21 3.73 -0.15
N LEU A 76 -25.19 3.05 0.35
CA LEU A 76 -25.23 1.61 0.59
C LEU A 76 -25.92 1.31 1.92
N SER A 77 -27.02 0.59 1.92
CA SER A 77 -27.77 0.24 3.14
C SER A 77 -27.26 -0.99 3.91
N LEU A 78 -26.22 -1.68 3.39
CA LEU A 78 -25.68 -2.90 3.99
C LEU A 78 -24.49 -2.60 4.90
N SER A 79 -24.40 -3.33 6.02
CA SER A 79 -23.23 -3.30 6.92
C SER A 79 -22.10 -4.23 6.48
N GLU A 80 -22.42 -5.26 5.70
CA GLU A 80 -21.45 -6.20 5.16
C GLU A 80 -21.46 -6.18 3.64
N TRP A 81 -20.30 -5.93 3.05
CA TRP A 81 -20.16 -5.71 1.63
C TRP A 81 -18.71 -5.91 1.19
N THR A 82 -18.56 -6.16 -0.11
CA THR A 82 -17.27 -6.20 -0.79
C THR A 82 -17.32 -5.29 -2.01
N THR A 83 -16.29 -4.48 -2.22
CA THR A 83 -16.10 -3.77 -3.48
C THR A 83 -14.95 -4.34 -4.29
N GLU A 84 -15.05 -4.22 -5.61
CA GLU A 84 -13.99 -4.53 -6.57
C GLU A 84 -13.83 -3.33 -7.51
N PHE A 85 -12.67 -2.68 -7.44
CA PHE A 85 -12.34 -1.46 -8.16
C PHE A 85 -11.14 -1.68 -9.08
N HIS A 86 -11.34 -1.42 -10.37
CA HIS A 86 -10.30 -1.57 -11.39
C HIS A 86 -9.91 -0.21 -11.91
N PHE A 87 -8.64 0.15 -11.74
CA PHE A 87 -8.13 1.43 -12.19
C PHE A 87 -6.77 1.28 -12.89
N ARG A 88 -6.39 2.29 -13.64
CA ARG A 88 -5.04 2.43 -14.19
C ARG A 88 -4.59 3.87 -14.07
N ALA A 89 -3.32 4.07 -13.75
CA ALA A 89 -2.67 5.37 -13.87
C ALA A 89 -1.58 5.30 -14.94
N SER A 90 -1.62 6.23 -15.89
CA SER A 90 -0.61 6.35 -16.93
C SER A 90 -0.17 7.78 -17.10
N GLY A 91 1.12 7.99 -17.28
CA GLY A 91 1.66 9.33 -17.49
C GLY A 91 3.14 9.30 -17.84
N GLU A 92 3.68 10.47 -18.13
CA GLU A 92 5.10 10.63 -18.45
C GLU A 92 6.00 10.24 -17.26
N GLU A 93 7.32 10.18 -17.47
CA GLU A 93 8.29 9.71 -16.46
C GLU A 93 8.16 10.44 -15.11
N ARG A 94 7.74 11.70 -15.11
CA ARG A 94 7.49 12.54 -13.92
C ARG A 94 6.03 12.95 -13.73
N GLY A 95 5.10 12.24 -14.36
CA GLY A 95 3.68 12.40 -14.09
C GLY A 95 3.37 12.12 -12.63
N SER A 96 2.33 12.79 -12.13
CA SER A 96 1.87 12.60 -10.77
C SER A 96 0.39 12.93 -10.67
N GLY A 97 -0.15 12.69 -9.49
CA GLY A 97 -1.53 12.89 -9.16
C GLY A 97 -1.93 11.95 -8.05
N ASN A 98 -3.19 12.02 -7.68
CA ASN A 98 -3.75 11.17 -6.65
C ASN A 98 -5.14 10.71 -7.07
N LEU A 99 -5.46 9.49 -6.67
CA LEU A 99 -6.76 8.86 -6.84
C LEU A 99 -7.27 8.48 -5.46
N GLN A 100 -8.54 8.77 -5.18
CA GLN A 100 -9.17 8.42 -3.92
C GLN A 100 -10.44 7.63 -4.18
N LEU A 101 -10.62 6.55 -3.44
CA LEU A 101 -11.89 5.83 -3.33
C LEU A 101 -12.51 6.12 -1.97
N TRP A 102 -13.69 6.71 -1.98
CA TRP A 102 -14.43 7.19 -0.82
C TRP A 102 -15.60 6.27 -0.48
N TYR A 103 -15.86 6.14 0.82
CA TYR A 103 -17.11 5.65 1.38
C TYR A 103 -17.49 6.54 2.56
N VAL A 104 -18.22 7.62 2.25
CA VAL A 104 -18.45 8.72 3.20
C VAL A 104 -19.91 9.14 3.28
N LYS A 105 -20.28 9.72 4.42
CA LYS A 105 -21.55 10.38 4.61
C LYS A 105 -21.67 11.60 3.72
N ASP A 106 -22.84 11.81 3.13
CA ASP A 106 -23.19 12.93 2.25
C ASP A 106 -22.39 13.05 0.93
N GLY A 107 -21.43 12.16 0.69
CA GLY A 107 -20.75 11.97 -0.60
C GLY A 107 -20.29 13.25 -1.27
N GLU A 108 -20.79 13.47 -2.49
CA GLU A 108 -20.48 14.62 -3.35
C GLU A 108 -20.64 15.97 -2.64
N ARG A 109 -21.67 16.12 -1.79
CA ARG A 109 -21.96 17.40 -1.12
C ARG A 109 -20.84 17.84 -0.18
N THR A 110 -20.17 16.88 0.45
CA THR A 110 -19.11 17.13 1.43
C THR A 110 -17.72 17.14 0.79
N VAL A 111 -17.48 16.21 -0.14
CA VAL A 111 -16.13 15.99 -0.70
C VAL A 111 -15.94 16.66 -2.08
N GLY A 112 -16.97 16.67 -2.92
CA GLY A 112 -16.90 17.17 -4.29
C GLY A 112 -15.83 16.44 -5.11
N ALA A 113 -14.84 17.18 -5.61
CA ALA A 113 -13.66 16.65 -6.31
C ALA A 113 -12.36 16.79 -5.47
N SER A 114 -12.48 16.89 -4.14
CA SER A 114 -11.34 17.06 -3.24
C SER A 114 -10.50 15.79 -3.12
N SER A 115 -9.19 15.97 -2.98
CA SER A 115 -8.28 14.91 -2.52
C SER A 115 -8.25 14.85 -0.99
N ILE A 116 -7.59 13.82 -0.42
CA ILE A 116 -7.36 13.73 1.02
C ILE A 116 -6.58 14.94 1.58
N TYR A 117 -5.80 15.63 0.74
CA TYR A 117 -5.00 16.80 1.10
C TYR A 117 -5.79 18.11 1.07
N THR A 118 -6.95 18.13 0.43
CA THR A 118 -7.74 19.36 0.22
C THR A 118 -9.16 19.27 0.79
N VAL A 119 -9.61 18.08 1.18
CA VAL A 119 -10.91 17.88 1.82
C VAL A 119 -10.93 18.51 3.21
N GLY A 120 -12.06 19.12 3.58
CA GLY A 120 -12.29 19.63 4.93
C GLY A 120 -12.62 18.51 5.92
N GLN A 121 -13.74 18.66 6.62
CA GLN A 121 -14.30 17.62 7.47
C GLN A 121 -15.08 16.60 6.62
N PHE A 122 -14.95 15.32 6.95
CA PHE A 122 -15.75 14.25 6.36
C PHE A 122 -15.99 13.17 7.40
N ASP A 123 -17.03 12.35 7.20
CA ASP A 123 -17.37 11.23 8.08
C ASP A 123 -17.39 9.95 7.24
N GLY A 124 -16.47 9.04 7.50
CA GLY A 124 -16.32 7.77 6.80
C GLY A 124 -14.87 7.41 6.47
N PHE A 125 -14.73 6.68 5.37
CA PHE A 125 -13.47 6.08 4.94
C PHE A 125 -13.02 6.60 3.58
N VAL A 126 -11.70 6.69 3.40
CA VAL A 126 -11.08 6.96 2.11
C VAL A 126 -9.80 6.16 1.94
N LEU A 127 -9.67 5.55 0.77
CA LEU A 127 -8.45 4.91 0.28
C LEU A 127 -7.78 5.84 -0.72
N THR A 128 -6.56 6.29 -0.44
CA THR A 128 -5.77 7.15 -1.33
C THR A 128 -4.67 6.35 -2.00
N ILE A 129 -4.51 6.55 -3.31
CA ILE A 129 -3.45 6.03 -4.15
C ILE A 129 -2.66 7.22 -4.69
N ASP A 130 -1.38 7.31 -4.32
CA ASP A 130 -0.50 8.40 -4.75
C ASP A 130 0.97 8.00 -4.70
N THR A 131 1.85 8.93 -5.10
CA THR A 131 3.30 8.70 -5.17
C THR A 131 4.02 8.79 -3.82
N HIS A 132 3.31 8.87 -2.69
CA HIS A 132 3.92 8.93 -1.36
C HIS A 132 4.65 7.60 -1.02
N GLY A 133 5.64 7.65 -0.11
CA GLY A 133 6.28 6.45 0.45
C GLY A 133 7.55 5.94 -0.27
N GLY A 134 8.01 6.59 -1.35
CA GLY A 134 9.37 6.39 -1.89
C GLY A 134 9.65 5.09 -2.67
N ARG A 135 8.61 4.37 -3.13
CA ARG A 135 8.77 3.10 -3.89
C ARG A 135 7.86 2.99 -5.13
N GLY A 136 7.63 4.09 -5.83
CA GLY A 136 6.79 4.13 -7.03
C GLY A 136 5.29 4.28 -6.75
N GLY A 137 4.89 4.36 -5.49
CA GLY A 137 3.54 4.66 -5.04
C GLY A 137 3.18 3.97 -3.74
N SER A 138 2.11 4.43 -3.10
CA SER A 138 1.53 3.81 -1.92
C SER A 138 0.01 3.82 -1.97
N ILE A 139 -0.60 2.88 -1.26
CA ILE A 139 -2.03 2.81 -1.02
C ILE A 139 -2.27 2.98 0.47
N ARG A 140 -3.13 3.92 0.86
CA ARG A 140 -3.27 4.37 2.24
C ARG A 140 -4.73 4.58 2.62
N GLY A 141 -5.13 4.02 3.76
CA GLY A 141 -6.47 4.15 4.32
C GLY A 141 -6.54 5.23 5.39
N PHE A 142 -7.54 6.09 5.31
CA PHE A 142 -7.83 7.14 6.29
C PHE A 142 -9.28 7.03 6.78
N LEU A 143 -9.50 7.46 8.02
CA LEU A 143 -10.80 7.51 8.66
C LEU A 143 -11.02 8.90 9.26
N ASN A 144 -12.26 9.33 9.23
CA ASN A 144 -12.69 10.54 9.90
C ASN A 144 -14.12 10.35 10.37
N ASP A 145 -14.48 10.96 11.49
CA ASP A 145 -15.80 10.90 12.14
C ASP A 145 -16.54 12.25 12.03
N GLY A 146 -16.09 13.10 11.11
CA GLY A 146 -16.57 14.47 10.92
C GLY A 146 -15.87 15.51 11.79
N THR A 147 -14.98 15.14 12.70
CA THR A 147 -14.39 16.10 13.66
C THR A 147 -13.17 16.85 13.12
N ARG A 148 -12.38 16.23 12.23
CA ARG A 148 -11.09 16.80 11.79
C ARG A 148 -11.19 17.38 10.39
N ALA A 149 -10.71 18.61 10.20
CA ALA A 149 -10.52 19.21 8.89
C ALA A 149 -9.16 18.81 8.32
N TYR A 150 -9.14 17.96 7.30
CA TYR A 150 -7.90 17.39 6.77
C TYR A 150 -7.05 18.44 6.02
N ASN A 151 -7.69 19.37 5.31
CA ASN A 151 -7.04 20.49 4.65
C ASN A 151 -6.31 21.49 5.58
N GLN A 152 -6.56 21.41 6.89
CA GLN A 152 -5.89 22.22 7.91
C GLN A 152 -4.83 21.41 8.67
N HIS A 153 -4.70 20.12 8.38
CA HIS A 153 -3.75 19.26 9.08
C HIS A 153 -2.35 19.39 8.46
N THR A 154 -1.34 19.63 9.30
CA THR A 154 0.04 19.89 8.84
C THR A 154 0.71 18.67 8.22
N ASN A 155 0.34 17.47 8.67
CA ASN A 155 0.86 16.20 8.15
C ASN A 155 -0.30 15.22 7.94
N VAL A 156 -1.04 15.36 6.84
CA VAL A 156 -2.16 14.45 6.51
C VAL A 156 -1.71 13.00 6.45
N ASP A 157 -0.50 12.74 5.94
CA ASP A 157 0.02 11.38 5.74
C ASP A 157 0.11 10.58 7.06
N SER A 158 0.39 11.27 8.17
CA SER A 158 0.43 10.66 9.51
C SER A 158 -0.92 10.16 10.04
N LEU A 159 -2.02 10.56 9.42
CA LEU A 159 -3.38 10.13 9.80
C LEU A 159 -3.77 8.78 9.21
N ALA A 160 -2.97 8.20 8.31
CA ALA A 160 -3.25 6.90 7.72
C ALA A 160 -3.23 5.81 8.80
N PHE A 161 -4.30 5.02 8.91
CA PHE A 161 -4.37 3.91 9.88
C PHE A 161 -3.85 2.59 9.31
N GLY A 162 -3.73 2.50 7.99
CA GLY A 162 -3.23 1.34 7.26
C GLY A 162 -2.66 1.75 5.92
N HIS A 163 -1.57 1.12 5.51
CA HIS A 163 -0.91 1.42 4.25
C HIS A 163 -0.10 0.23 3.71
N CYS A 164 0.19 0.25 2.42
CA CYS A 164 1.21 -0.60 1.80
C CYS A 164 1.88 0.15 0.64
N ASP A 165 3.12 -0.25 0.32
CA ASP A 165 3.80 0.22 -0.88
C ASP A 165 3.22 -0.47 -2.11
N TYR A 166 2.88 0.29 -3.15
CA TYR A 166 2.35 -0.25 -4.39
C TYR A 166 2.69 0.66 -5.58
N ALA A 167 3.56 0.18 -6.46
CA ALA A 167 3.91 0.85 -7.70
C ALA A 167 2.78 0.68 -8.74
N TYR A 168 1.85 1.63 -8.78
CA TYR A 168 0.62 1.56 -9.59
C TYR A 168 0.74 2.19 -10.99
N ARG A 169 1.75 3.04 -11.21
CA ARG A 169 1.89 3.81 -12.44
C ARG A 169 2.41 2.95 -13.59
N ASN A 170 1.91 3.19 -14.80
CA ASN A 170 2.44 2.65 -16.05
C ASN A 170 2.55 1.11 -16.11
N LEU A 171 1.66 0.38 -15.42
CA LEU A 171 1.66 -1.09 -15.39
C LEU A 171 1.16 -1.75 -16.68
N GLY A 172 0.58 -1.00 -17.62
CA GLY A 172 -0.03 -1.49 -18.86
C GLY A 172 -1.38 -2.21 -18.67
N ARG A 173 -1.59 -2.86 -17.53
CA ARG A 173 -2.86 -3.48 -17.09
C ARG A 173 -3.57 -2.63 -16.03
N PRO A 174 -4.89 -2.80 -15.83
CA PRO A 174 -5.57 -2.29 -14.65
C PRO A 174 -5.10 -2.99 -13.37
N SER A 175 -4.98 -2.22 -12.30
CA SER A 175 -4.81 -2.68 -10.92
C SER A 175 -6.18 -2.98 -10.31
N VAL A 176 -6.27 -4.03 -9.49
CA VAL A 176 -7.53 -4.44 -8.85
C VAL A 176 -7.43 -4.22 -7.35
N ILE A 177 -8.27 -3.33 -6.82
CA ILE A 177 -8.44 -3.13 -5.38
C ILE A 177 -9.72 -3.82 -4.95
N LYS A 178 -9.66 -4.63 -3.89
CA LYS A 178 -10.86 -5.12 -3.21
C LYS A 178 -10.90 -4.62 -1.78
N ILE A 179 -12.03 -4.03 -1.39
CA ILE A 179 -12.29 -3.60 -0.01
C ILE A 179 -13.42 -4.47 0.52
N GLU A 180 -13.20 -5.04 1.69
CA GLU A 180 -14.15 -5.92 2.34
C GLU A 180 -14.47 -5.40 3.74
N GLN A 181 -15.75 -5.20 4.01
CA GLN A 181 -16.28 -4.91 5.33
C GLN A 181 -17.15 -6.09 5.76
N SER A 182 -16.70 -6.81 6.79
CA SER A 182 -17.49 -7.82 7.50
C SER A 182 -17.84 -7.33 8.91
N SER A 183 -18.60 -8.12 9.65
CA SER A 183 -18.84 -7.92 11.09
C SER A 183 -17.59 -8.03 11.97
N SER A 184 -16.49 -8.59 11.47
CA SER A 184 -15.29 -8.89 12.29
C SER A 184 -13.98 -8.31 11.75
N LEU A 185 -13.94 -7.97 10.46
CA LEU A 185 -12.72 -7.58 9.76
C LEU A 185 -13.03 -6.57 8.67
N PHE A 186 -12.24 -5.50 8.64
CA PHE A 186 -12.06 -4.62 7.51
C PHE A 186 -10.75 -4.99 6.81
N GLN A 187 -10.78 -5.23 5.50
CA GLN A 187 -9.63 -5.69 4.73
C GLN A 187 -9.53 -4.96 3.39
N VAL A 188 -8.32 -4.55 3.01
CA VAL A 188 -8.01 -4.02 1.69
C VAL A 188 -6.97 -4.93 1.04
N THR A 189 -7.30 -5.42 -0.16
CA THR A 189 -6.36 -6.19 -1.00
C THR A 189 -6.11 -5.46 -2.31
N VAL A 190 -4.92 -5.65 -2.86
CA VAL A 190 -4.46 -5.06 -4.12
C VAL A 190 -3.81 -6.17 -4.93
N ASP A 191 -4.31 -6.41 -6.14
CA ASP A 191 -3.90 -7.53 -7.00
C ASP A 191 -3.84 -8.87 -6.21
N ASP A 192 -4.91 -9.15 -5.46
CA ASP A 192 -5.11 -10.33 -4.59
C ASP A 192 -4.10 -10.49 -3.43
N LYS A 193 -3.34 -9.45 -3.11
CA LYS A 193 -2.45 -9.41 -1.93
C LYS A 193 -3.03 -8.49 -0.87
N VAL A 194 -2.99 -8.92 0.39
CA VAL A 194 -3.40 -8.06 1.51
C VAL A 194 -2.48 -6.85 1.59
N CYS A 195 -3.08 -5.66 1.50
CA CYS A 195 -2.40 -4.39 1.71
C CYS A 195 -2.42 -4.05 3.21
N PHE A 196 -3.61 -4.01 3.80
CA PHE A 196 -3.80 -3.90 5.24
C PHE A 196 -5.17 -4.43 5.66
N GLN A 197 -5.30 -4.81 6.93
CA GLN A 197 -6.53 -5.30 7.51
C GLN A 197 -6.59 -4.99 9.01
N THR A 198 -7.79 -4.83 9.56
CA THR A 198 -7.97 -4.53 10.98
C THR A 198 -9.38 -4.90 11.45
N PRO A 199 -9.53 -5.48 12.65
CA PRO A 199 -10.84 -5.73 13.25
C PRO A 199 -11.43 -4.47 13.93
N LYS A 200 -10.71 -3.35 13.95
CA LYS A 200 -11.09 -2.15 14.70
C LYS A 200 -11.95 -1.17 13.90
N VAL A 201 -12.08 -1.38 12.60
CA VAL A 201 -12.81 -0.48 11.69
C VAL A 201 -14.21 -1.05 11.44
N ALA A 202 -15.21 -0.23 11.73
CA ALA A 202 -16.60 -0.51 11.47
C ALA A 202 -17.19 0.68 10.70
N LEU A 203 -17.50 0.48 9.43
CA LEU A 203 -18.05 1.53 8.58
C LEU A 203 -19.58 1.51 8.63
N PRO A 204 -20.25 2.67 8.81
CA PRO A 204 -21.69 2.72 8.93
C PRO A 204 -22.38 2.43 7.59
N ALA A 205 -23.57 1.85 7.67
CA ALA A 205 -24.49 1.81 6.54
C ALA A 205 -25.05 3.22 6.25
N GLY A 206 -25.45 3.46 5.02
CA GLY A 206 -26.02 4.72 4.52
C GLY A 206 -25.01 5.66 3.89
N ASN A 207 -23.71 5.36 3.96
CA ASN A 207 -22.66 6.13 3.30
C ASN A 207 -22.66 5.91 1.78
N VAL A 208 -22.05 6.84 1.06
CA VAL A 208 -22.05 6.93 -0.39
C VAL A 208 -20.65 6.62 -0.92
N PHE A 209 -20.57 5.80 -1.98
CA PHE A 209 -19.32 5.57 -2.69
C PHE A 209 -19.02 6.70 -3.67
N GLY A 210 -17.74 7.03 -3.80
CA GLY A 210 -17.27 7.93 -4.83
C GLY A 210 -15.81 7.73 -5.14
N VAL A 211 -15.39 8.20 -6.30
CA VAL A 211 -13.99 8.23 -6.69
C VAL A 211 -13.65 9.65 -7.11
N THR A 212 -12.53 10.16 -6.61
CA THR A 212 -11.99 11.45 -7.03
C THR A 212 -10.57 11.27 -7.51
N ALA A 213 -10.15 12.12 -8.44
CA ALA A 213 -8.76 12.21 -8.86
C ALA A 213 -8.37 13.68 -9.03
N ALA A 214 -7.13 14.01 -8.69
CA ALA A 214 -6.56 15.33 -8.89
C ALA A 214 -5.13 15.24 -9.40
N THR A 215 -4.78 16.13 -10.32
CA THR A 215 -3.46 16.16 -10.98
C THR A 215 -2.75 17.51 -10.77
N PRO A 216 -1.41 17.53 -10.74
CA PRO A 216 -0.61 18.75 -10.79
C PRO A 216 -0.35 19.18 -12.24
N ASP A 217 0.65 20.04 -12.47
CA ASP A 217 1.09 20.48 -13.81
C ASP A 217 1.45 19.33 -14.75
N ASN A 218 2.13 18.31 -14.24
CA ASN A 218 2.45 17.09 -14.99
C ASN A 218 1.50 15.96 -14.57
N PRO A 219 0.37 15.78 -15.27
CA PRO A 219 -0.69 14.89 -14.83
C PRO A 219 -0.39 13.43 -15.18
N ASP A 220 -0.78 12.54 -14.27
CA ASP A 220 -1.18 11.19 -14.63
C ASP A 220 -2.64 11.19 -15.08
N SER A 221 -2.93 10.41 -16.11
CA SER A 221 -4.29 10.04 -16.47
C SER A 221 -4.76 8.90 -15.57
N PHE A 222 -5.83 9.15 -14.82
CA PHE A 222 -6.52 8.14 -14.02
C PHE A 222 -7.72 7.62 -14.78
N GLU A 223 -7.72 6.32 -15.03
CA GLU A 223 -8.75 5.61 -15.79
C GLU A 223 -9.42 4.56 -14.91
N ILE A 224 -10.75 4.45 -15.01
CA ILE A 224 -11.55 3.50 -14.25
C ILE A 224 -12.22 2.53 -15.23
N PHE A 225 -12.06 1.23 -14.99
CA PHE A 225 -12.59 0.18 -15.86
C PHE A 225 -13.81 -0.51 -15.24
N LYS A 226 -13.87 -0.59 -13.91
CA LYS A 226 -14.91 -1.32 -13.20
C LYS A 226 -14.99 -0.85 -11.76
N PHE A 227 -16.22 -0.73 -11.25
CA PHE A 227 -16.49 -0.59 -9.84
C PHE A 227 -17.73 -1.44 -9.51
N VAL A 228 -17.56 -2.47 -8.70
CA VAL A 228 -18.65 -3.38 -8.35
C VAL A 228 -18.80 -3.46 -6.85
N VAL A 229 -20.03 -3.38 -6.36
CA VAL A 229 -20.39 -3.63 -4.97
C VAL A 229 -21.19 -4.92 -4.90
N THR A 230 -20.76 -5.83 -4.03
CA THR A 230 -21.44 -7.10 -3.79
C THR A 230 -21.92 -7.17 -2.35
N SER A 231 -23.13 -7.70 -2.15
CA SER A 231 -23.71 -7.93 -0.82
C SER A 231 -22.95 -9.04 -0.09
N GLY A 232 -22.54 -8.77 1.16
CA GLY A 232 -21.82 -9.71 2.01
C GLY A 232 -20.29 -9.62 1.90
N ALA A 233 -19.63 -10.09 2.94
CA ALA A 233 -18.17 -10.17 3.04
C ALA A 233 -17.69 -11.59 2.67
N GLN A 234 -16.56 -11.72 2.00
CA GLN A 234 -15.95 -13.02 1.70
C GLN A 234 -15.27 -13.55 2.96
N ALA A 235 -15.85 -14.55 3.63
CA ALA A 235 -15.28 -15.13 4.85
C ALA A 235 -13.83 -15.66 4.67
N THR A 236 -12.84 -14.77 4.78
CA THR A 236 -11.41 -15.09 4.88
C THR A 236 -10.93 -14.66 6.26
N ALA A 237 -11.32 -15.41 7.29
CA ALA A 237 -10.83 -15.20 8.65
C ALA A 237 -10.30 -16.52 9.23
N HIS A 238 -9.00 -16.76 9.07
CA HIS A 238 -8.23 -17.64 9.95
C HIS A 238 -7.50 -16.77 10.99
N PHE A 239 -8.13 -16.56 12.15
CA PHE A 239 -7.46 -16.03 13.35
C PHE A 239 -7.77 -16.97 14.52
N GLY A 240 -6.82 -17.86 14.86
CA GLY A 240 -6.87 -18.68 16.07
C GLY A 240 -5.89 -18.15 17.11
N GLY A 241 -6.38 -17.50 18.15
CA GLY A 241 -5.62 -17.22 19.37
C GLY A 241 -5.84 -18.33 20.39
N GLN A 242 -4.77 -19.01 20.82
CA GLN A 242 -4.79 -19.92 21.96
C GLN A 242 -3.98 -19.33 23.12
N THR A 243 -4.70 -19.03 24.20
CA THR A 243 -4.19 -18.81 25.55
C THR A 243 -3.59 -20.10 26.09
N THR A 244 -2.36 -20.06 26.60
CA THR A 244 -1.78 -21.20 27.33
C THR A 244 -1.27 -20.74 28.70
N GLN A 245 -1.83 -21.34 29.75
CA GLN A 245 -1.42 -21.21 31.15
C GLN A 245 -0.01 -21.81 31.34
N GLN A 246 0.85 -21.07 32.04
CA GLN A 246 2.16 -21.53 32.49
C GLN A 246 2.01 -22.54 33.63
N GLN A 247 2.61 -23.72 33.46
CA GLN A 247 3.05 -24.55 34.58
C GLN A 247 4.38 -25.20 34.26
N GLN A 248 5.28 -25.17 35.23
CA GLN A 248 6.73 -25.23 35.10
C GLN A 248 7.25 -26.56 35.68
N ALA A 249 8.14 -27.25 34.98
CA ALA A 249 9.11 -28.20 35.57
C ALA A 249 10.34 -28.38 34.64
N PRO A 250 11.54 -28.60 35.18
CA PRO A 250 12.82 -28.57 34.45
C PRO A 250 13.27 -29.98 34.01
N ILE A 251 14.26 -30.07 33.11
CA ILE A 251 15.42 -31.00 33.15
C ILE A 251 16.32 -30.89 31.90
N GLU A 252 17.61 -30.75 32.20
CA GLU A 252 18.89 -31.04 31.52
C GLU A 252 18.95 -31.72 30.12
N GLY A 253 19.67 -31.05 29.21
CA GLY A 253 20.98 -31.47 28.69
C GLY A 253 21.11 -32.78 27.90
N ARG A 254 21.13 -32.69 26.56
CA ARG A 254 22.08 -33.46 25.73
C ARG A 254 22.31 -32.83 24.35
N SER A 255 23.56 -32.47 24.10
CA SER A 255 24.09 -31.88 22.87
C SER A 255 24.11 -32.88 21.71
N THR A 256 23.74 -32.43 20.50
CA THR A 256 24.36 -32.89 19.24
C THR A 256 24.26 -31.79 18.19
N SER A 257 25.40 -31.54 17.56
CA SER A 257 25.75 -30.42 16.72
C SER A 257 25.08 -30.43 15.34
N ASN A 258 24.62 -29.26 14.90
CA ASN A 258 24.73 -28.83 13.50
C ASN A 258 25.06 -27.33 13.49
N GLN A 259 26.30 -27.00 13.13
CA GLN A 259 26.79 -25.63 12.98
C GLN A 259 26.04 -24.94 11.84
N ILE A 260 25.33 -23.86 12.17
CA ILE A 260 24.93 -22.84 11.18
C ILE A 260 26.00 -21.74 11.24
N ASN A 261 26.55 -21.44 10.06
CA ASN A 261 27.72 -20.60 9.85
C ASN A 261 27.42 -19.14 10.19
N LEU A 262 27.92 -18.67 11.34
CA LEU A 262 27.76 -17.32 11.88
C LEU A 262 28.76 -16.32 11.25
N GLY A 263 29.04 -16.43 9.95
CA GLY A 263 29.95 -15.52 9.23
C GLY A 263 29.25 -14.37 8.50
N SER A 264 27.92 -14.45 8.33
CA SER A 264 27.17 -13.52 7.46
C SER A 264 26.71 -12.22 8.15
N LEU A 265 26.72 -12.17 9.49
CA LEU A 265 26.32 -10.97 10.24
C LEU A 265 27.50 -10.04 10.53
N ASP A 266 28.70 -10.58 10.73
CA ASP A 266 29.92 -9.79 10.86
C ASP A 266 30.30 -9.07 9.55
N ASP A 267 29.97 -9.66 8.38
CA ASP A 267 30.20 -9.01 7.07
C ASP A 267 29.30 -7.78 6.88
N MET A 268 28.04 -7.83 7.33
CA MET A 268 27.13 -6.67 7.28
C MET A 268 27.55 -5.57 8.25
N ASN A 269 28.00 -5.94 9.45
CA ASN A 269 28.45 -4.94 10.43
C ASN A 269 29.73 -4.25 9.96
N ASN A 270 30.69 -5.00 9.41
CA ASN A 270 31.91 -4.42 8.84
C ASN A 270 31.62 -3.50 7.64
N ARG A 271 30.66 -3.85 6.78
CA ARG A 271 30.22 -2.98 5.66
C ARG A 271 29.58 -1.68 6.13
N ILE A 272 28.80 -1.71 7.21
CA ILE A 272 28.19 -0.49 7.78
C ILE A 272 29.26 0.43 8.37
N TYR A 273 30.28 -0.13 9.05
CA TYR A 273 31.41 0.66 9.54
C TYR A 273 32.25 1.26 8.40
N GLN A 274 32.41 0.55 7.29
CA GLN A 274 33.13 1.03 6.11
C GLN A 274 32.39 2.18 5.41
N ILE A 275 31.07 2.07 5.27
CA ILE A 275 30.22 3.15 4.71
C ILE A 275 30.24 4.40 5.59
N SER A 276 30.23 4.23 6.92
CA SER A 276 30.32 5.35 7.87
C SER A 276 31.63 6.15 7.73
N GLN A 277 32.75 5.45 7.47
CA GLN A 277 34.03 6.10 7.21
C GLN A 277 34.08 6.79 5.85
N GLU A 278 33.51 6.20 4.80
CA GLU A 278 33.42 6.85 3.48
C GLU A 278 32.61 8.14 3.52
N VAL A 279 31.47 8.14 4.23
CA VAL A 279 30.64 9.34 4.41
C VAL A 279 31.41 10.44 5.15
N SER A 280 32.20 10.08 6.17
CA SER A 280 33.00 11.05 6.92
C SER A 280 34.12 11.68 6.07
N GLN A 281 34.75 10.90 5.18
CA GLN A 281 35.76 11.41 4.24
C GLN A 281 35.15 12.32 3.17
N ILE A 282 33.96 11.99 2.66
CA ILE A 282 33.25 12.84 1.70
C ILE A 282 32.94 14.21 2.30
N VAL A 283 32.50 14.26 3.56
CA VAL A 283 32.20 15.53 4.26
C VAL A 283 33.45 16.40 4.41
N GLN A 284 34.59 15.80 4.78
CA GLN A 284 35.85 16.55 4.92
C GLN A 284 36.37 17.05 3.57
N ASN A 285 36.35 16.22 2.53
CA ASN A 285 36.80 16.58 1.20
C ASN A 285 35.89 17.66 0.55
N MET A 286 34.59 17.63 0.87
CA MET A 286 33.67 18.69 0.45
C MET A 286 33.98 20.02 1.16
N ASN A 287 34.38 19.99 2.43
CA ASN A 287 34.72 21.18 3.20
C ASN A 287 36.06 21.81 2.74
N GLU A 288 37.04 20.98 2.38
CA GLU A 288 38.31 21.44 1.79
C GLU A 288 38.12 22.06 0.41
N ARG A 289 37.33 21.42 -0.48
CA ARG A 289 36.96 22.01 -1.78
C ARG A 289 36.18 23.32 -1.64
N HIS A 290 35.35 23.43 -0.61
CA HIS A 290 34.62 24.66 -0.34
C HIS A 290 35.57 25.80 0.06
N GLN A 291 36.57 25.52 0.89
CA GLN A 291 37.60 26.51 1.23
C GLN A 291 38.51 26.87 0.04
N GLU A 292 38.87 25.90 -0.82
CA GLU A 292 39.64 26.19 -2.03
C GLU A 292 38.86 27.11 -2.99
N LEU A 293 37.55 26.86 -3.17
CA LEU A 293 36.68 27.71 -3.97
C LEU A 293 36.59 29.14 -3.42
N LEU A 294 36.45 29.29 -2.10
CA LEU A 294 36.45 30.61 -1.46
C LEU A 294 37.79 31.34 -1.64
N ASN A 295 38.91 30.63 -1.58
CA ASN A 295 40.23 31.22 -1.78
C ASN A 295 40.49 31.61 -3.24
N ARG A 296 39.96 30.86 -4.21
CA ARG A 296 39.98 31.22 -5.64
C ARG A 296 39.12 32.43 -5.97
N ILE A 297 37.99 32.60 -5.28
CA ILE A 297 37.12 33.78 -5.44
C ILE A 297 37.80 35.02 -4.83
N SER A 298 38.45 34.88 -3.68
CA SER A 298 39.25 35.93 -3.05
C SER A 298 40.43 36.39 -3.92
N THR A 299 41.19 35.44 -4.49
CA THR A 299 42.37 35.73 -5.34
C THR A 299 42.01 36.15 -6.77
N GLY A 300 40.88 35.69 -7.31
CA GLY A 300 40.34 36.12 -8.60
C GLY A 300 39.83 37.57 -8.61
N SER A 301 39.62 38.17 -7.44
CA SER A 301 39.15 39.55 -7.29
C SER A 301 40.28 40.60 -7.36
N ALA A 302 41.54 40.18 -7.45
CA ALA A 302 42.71 41.08 -7.44
C ALA A 302 43.43 41.22 -8.79
N SER A 303 42.97 40.55 -9.87
CA SER A 303 43.71 40.47 -11.14
C SER A 303 42.98 40.97 -12.39
N SER A 304 41.91 41.76 -12.24
CA SER A 304 41.21 42.36 -13.38
C SER A 304 40.94 43.84 -13.17
N SER A 305 41.99 44.65 -13.19
CA SER A 305 41.91 46.11 -13.29
C SER A 305 42.70 46.60 -14.51
N SER A 306 42.11 46.46 -15.69
CA SER A 306 42.44 47.27 -16.88
C SER A 306 41.52 46.96 -18.06
N ASP A 307 40.23 47.25 -17.95
CA ASP A 307 39.54 48.02 -18.99
C ASP A 307 38.14 48.43 -18.52
N SER A 308 37.88 49.72 -18.51
CA SER A 308 36.70 50.33 -17.90
C SER A 308 35.61 50.56 -18.94
N SER A 309 34.46 49.91 -18.78
CA SER A 309 33.20 50.31 -19.42
C SER A 309 32.15 50.64 -18.35
N PRO A 310 31.46 51.80 -18.41
CA PRO A 310 30.57 52.29 -17.35
C PRO A 310 29.28 51.46 -17.17
N GLN A 311 29.07 50.42 -17.97
CA GLN A 311 27.91 49.53 -17.88
C GLN A 311 28.15 48.33 -16.95
N SER A 312 29.41 48.02 -16.66
CA SER A 312 29.84 46.90 -15.80
C SER A 312 29.66 47.21 -14.32
N ASP A 313 29.93 48.46 -13.91
CA ASP A 313 29.86 48.88 -12.50
C ASP A 313 28.44 48.85 -11.96
N ALA A 314 27.45 49.21 -12.78
CA ALA A 314 26.04 49.12 -12.40
C ALA A 314 25.56 47.67 -12.18
N ARG A 315 26.12 46.72 -12.94
CA ARG A 315 25.81 45.29 -12.79
C ARG A 315 26.53 44.69 -11.59
N LEU A 316 27.77 45.10 -11.32
CA LEU A 316 28.54 44.65 -10.15
C LEU A 316 27.92 45.14 -8.84
N ASN A 317 27.49 46.41 -8.79
CA ASN A 317 26.80 46.95 -7.61
C ASN A 317 25.46 46.26 -7.34
N ALA A 318 24.71 45.89 -8.38
CA ALA A 318 23.48 45.12 -8.24
C ALA A 318 23.70 43.67 -7.76
N ILE A 319 24.88 43.10 -8.05
CA ILE A 319 25.28 41.77 -7.58
C ILE A 319 25.76 41.84 -6.12
N ASP A 320 26.50 42.87 -5.73
CA ASP A 320 26.93 43.08 -4.32
C ASP A 320 25.72 43.25 -3.39
N ASP A 321 24.70 43.98 -3.84
CA ASP A 321 23.45 44.20 -3.10
C ASP A 321 22.59 42.94 -2.93
N ARG A 322 22.78 41.94 -3.80
CA ARG A 322 22.13 40.63 -3.69
C ARG A 322 22.93 39.69 -2.79
N LEU A 323 24.27 39.74 -2.85
CA LEU A 323 25.15 38.96 -1.99
C LEU A 323 24.98 39.31 -0.52
N ARG A 324 24.93 40.61 -0.18
CA ARG A 324 24.69 41.05 1.20
C ARG A 324 23.35 40.56 1.78
N ARG A 325 22.31 40.50 0.95
CA ARG A 325 20.98 39.98 1.32
C ARG A 325 21.00 38.46 1.57
N ILE A 326 21.76 37.73 0.77
CA ILE A 326 21.93 36.28 0.94
C ILE A 326 22.75 35.98 2.19
N GLU A 327 23.78 36.78 2.48
CA GLU A 327 24.62 36.63 3.68
C GLU A 327 23.82 36.88 4.96
N THR A 328 22.95 37.89 4.98
CA THR A 328 22.01 38.10 6.09
C THR A 328 21.05 36.93 6.28
N MET A 329 20.49 36.40 5.19
CA MET A 329 19.54 35.28 5.24
C MET A 329 20.22 33.98 5.69
N LEU A 330 21.47 33.75 5.29
CA LEU A 330 22.27 32.60 5.75
C LEU A 330 22.66 32.72 7.23
N SER A 331 22.96 33.95 7.71
CA SER A 331 23.23 34.18 9.13
C SER A 331 22.01 33.90 10.02
N ASP A 332 20.81 34.23 9.54
CA ASP A 332 19.55 33.93 10.24
C ASP A 332 19.26 32.42 10.23
N ILE A 333 19.51 31.73 9.12
CA ILE A 333 19.39 30.26 9.04
C ILE A 333 20.41 29.57 9.95
N GLN A 334 21.64 30.06 10.02
CA GLN A 334 22.67 29.49 10.90
C GLN A 334 22.32 29.70 12.38
N ARG A 335 21.67 30.83 12.71
CA ARG A 335 21.18 31.11 14.07
C ARG A 335 19.99 30.23 14.47
N ASP A 336 19.10 29.94 13.52
CA ASP A 336 17.98 29.01 13.73
C ASP A 336 18.40 27.53 13.79
N ASN A 337 19.53 27.17 13.16
CA ASN A 337 20.02 25.79 13.14
C ASN A 337 20.99 25.46 14.30
N ALA A 338 21.58 26.47 14.94
CA ALA A 338 22.46 26.28 16.11
C ALA A 338 21.68 25.98 17.42
N GLY A 339 20.35 26.14 17.44
CA GLY A 339 19.52 26.01 18.64
C GLY A 339 18.73 24.70 18.77
N LYS A 340 18.74 23.81 17.78
CA LYS A 340 18.04 22.51 17.87
C LYS A 340 18.99 21.42 18.31
N ASP A 341 18.98 21.13 19.61
CA ASP A 341 19.74 20.06 20.25
C ASP A 341 19.30 18.66 19.77
N TYR A 342 19.76 18.28 18.57
CA TYR A 342 19.58 16.92 18.03
C TYR A 342 20.21 15.84 18.93
N ARG A 343 21.15 16.18 19.82
CA ARG A 343 21.76 15.24 20.78
C ARG A 343 20.74 14.64 21.74
N ASN A 344 19.75 15.41 22.20
CA ASN A 344 18.73 14.90 23.13
C ASN A 344 17.72 14.00 22.42
N GLU A 345 17.36 14.33 21.17
CA GLU A 345 16.52 13.50 20.30
C GLU A 345 17.22 12.19 19.94
N PHE A 346 18.52 12.25 19.61
CA PHE A 346 19.33 11.07 19.27
C PHE A 346 19.55 10.18 20.48
N THR A 347 19.73 10.75 21.68
CA THR A 347 19.84 9.96 22.91
C THR A 347 18.51 9.28 23.26
N ARG A 348 17.36 9.92 22.98
CA ARG A 348 16.04 9.29 23.10
C ARG A 348 15.84 8.16 22.10
N LEU A 349 16.27 8.36 20.84
CA LEU A 349 16.23 7.35 19.79
C LEU A 349 17.14 6.16 20.11
N HIS A 350 18.35 6.41 20.60
CA HIS A 350 19.29 5.36 20.98
C HIS A 350 18.76 4.52 22.15
N LYS A 351 18.17 5.18 23.15
CA LYS A 351 17.56 4.49 24.30
C LYS A 351 16.32 3.67 23.90
N ALA A 352 15.54 4.16 22.92
CA ALA A 352 14.39 3.42 22.38
C ALA A 352 14.82 2.20 21.53
N ILE A 353 15.96 2.28 20.85
CA ILE A 353 16.55 1.18 20.08
C ILE A 353 17.16 0.12 21.01
N GLU A 354 17.85 0.54 22.07
CA GLU A 354 18.43 -0.35 23.09
C GLU A 354 17.35 -1.18 23.79
N HIS A 355 16.20 -0.56 24.13
CA HIS A 355 15.05 -1.27 24.68
C HIS A 355 14.33 -2.20 23.67
N SER A 356 14.44 -1.94 22.36
CA SER A 356 13.87 -2.82 21.33
C SER A 356 14.73 -4.06 21.06
N HIS A 357 16.05 -3.99 21.23
CA HIS A 357 16.94 -5.13 20.97
C HIS A 357 16.80 -6.27 22.01
N VAL A 358 16.42 -5.96 23.26
CA VAL A 358 16.15 -6.97 24.29
C VAL A 358 14.83 -7.71 24.02
N SER A 359 13.83 -7.02 23.44
CA SER A 359 12.54 -7.63 23.08
C SER A 359 12.60 -8.43 21.77
N LEU A 360 13.44 -8.01 20.81
CA LEU A 360 13.59 -8.70 19.53
C LEU A 360 14.42 -9.98 19.61
N THR A 361 15.38 -10.06 20.54
CA THR A 361 16.19 -11.28 20.74
C THR A 361 15.41 -12.39 21.44
N GLU A 362 14.52 -12.06 22.38
CA GLU A 362 13.57 -13.04 22.95
C GLU A 362 12.49 -13.47 21.94
N ALA A 363 11.96 -12.54 21.12
CA ALA A 363 10.92 -12.83 20.13
C ALA A 363 11.43 -13.60 18.89
N LEU A 364 12.72 -13.45 18.53
CA LEU A 364 13.33 -14.21 17.44
C LEU A 364 13.66 -15.64 17.83
N GLN A 365 14.06 -15.91 19.08
CA GLN A 365 14.31 -17.28 19.52
C GLN A 365 13.03 -18.13 19.54
N THR A 366 11.86 -17.54 19.86
CA THR A 366 10.57 -18.26 19.83
C THR A 366 10.05 -18.48 18.41
N SER A 367 10.31 -17.55 17.49
CA SER A 367 9.82 -17.63 16.11
C SER A 367 10.65 -18.56 15.21
N ILE A 368 11.95 -18.70 15.47
CA ILE A 368 12.81 -19.61 14.70
C ILE A 368 12.61 -21.07 15.12
N PHE A 369 12.27 -21.35 16.38
CA PHE A 369 11.96 -22.72 16.83
C PHE A 369 10.64 -23.27 16.25
N ASN A 370 9.68 -22.39 16.00
CA ASN A 370 8.39 -22.75 15.38
C ASN A 370 8.44 -22.84 13.84
N MET A 371 9.46 -22.27 13.19
CA MET A 371 9.63 -22.36 11.74
C MET A 371 10.41 -23.62 11.30
N ILE A 372 11.17 -24.26 12.20
CA ILE A 372 11.94 -25.48 11.87
C ILE A 372 11.14 -26.78 12.12
N THR A 373 10.00 -26.72 12.82
CA THR A 373 9.12 -27.90 13.00
C THR A 373 7.94 -27.97 12.02
N ALA A 374 7.69 -26.92 11.22
CA ALA A 374 6.54 -26.84 10.32
C ALA A 374 6.75 -27.40 8.89
N THR A 375 7.94 -27.92 8.58
CA THR A 375 8.18 -28.66 7.32
C THR A 375 8.77 -30.03 7.60
N THR A 376 8.08 -30.86 8.39
CA THR A 376 8.18 -32.31 8.22
C THR A 376 7.04 -32.76 7.32
N PRO A 377 7.29 -33.12 6.04
CA PRO A 377 6.25 -33.68 5.20
C PRO A 377 5.87 -35.04 5.80
N ARG A 378 4.62 -35.18 6.24
CA ARG A 378 4.09 -36.47 6.72
C ARG A 378 4.09 -37.47 5.57
N MET A 379 5.16 -38.26 5.49
CA MET A 379 5.35 -39.39 4.57
C MET A 379 4.15 -40.36 4.54
N GLY A 380 3.33 -40.38 5.61
CA GLY A 380 2.12 -41.21 5.69
C GLY A 380 1.02 -40.86 4.67
N LEU A 381 0.86 -39.59 4.29
CA LEU A 381 -0.21 -39.22 3.34
C LEU A 381 0.11 -39.71 1.93
N PHE A 382 1.38 -39.61 1.51
CA PHE A 382 1.83 -40.17 0.23
C PHE A 382 1.72 -41.70 0.19
N ILE A 383 2.09 -42.38 1.27
CA ILE A 383 1.97 -43.86 1.35
C ILE A 383 0.50 -44.29 1.26
N CYS A 384 -0.42 -43.61 1.93
CA CYS A 384 -1.86 -43.91 1.85
C CYS A 384 -2.42 -43.70 0.44
N VAL A 385 -2.00 -42.64 -0.26
CA VAL A 385 -2.43 -42.39 -1.66
C VAL A 385 -1.91 -43.47 -2.59
N VAL A 386 -0.66 -43.91 -2.42
CA VAL A 386 -0.07 -44.98 -3.23
C VAL A 386 -0.77 -46.32 -2.97
N ILE A 387 -1.07 -46.66 -1.72
CA ILE A 387 -1.80 -47.90 -1.38
C ILE A 387 -3.23 -47.87 -1.95
N ALA A 388 -3.93 -46.73 -1.83
CA ALA A 388 -5.27 -46.57 -2.39
C ALA A 388 -5.27 -46.74 -3.91
N PHE A 389 -4.27 -46.19 -4.60
CA PHE A 389 -4.11 -46.34 -6.04
C PHE A 389 -3.80 -47.79 -6.46
N GLN A 390 -2.96 -48.50 -5.70
CA GLN A 390 -2.67 -49.92 -5.95
C GLN A 390 -3.90 -50.81 -5.75
N LEU A 391 -4.71 -50.58 -4.71
CA LEU A 391 -5.96 -51.31 -4.48
C LEU A 391 -6.99 -51.04 -5.59
N PHE A 392 -7.06 -49.80 -6.07
CA PHE A 392 -7.93 -49.45 -7.20
C PHE A 392 -7.54 -50.22 -8.48
N LEU A 393 -6.25 -50.26 -8.82
CA LEU A 393 -5.75 -51.02 -9.98
C LEU A 393 -5.98 -52.53 -9.84
N ALA A 394 -5.78 -53.08 -8.63
CA ALA A 394 -6.05 -54.49 -8.36
C ALA A 394 -7.55 -54.81 -8.52
N GLY A 395 -8.44 -53.94 -8.01
CA GLY A 395 -9.88 -54.08 -8.18
C GLY A 395 -10.31 -54.02 -9.65
N ALA A 396 -9.76 -53.06 -10.41
CA ALA A 396 -10.00 -52.94 -11.85
C ALA A 396 -9.53 -54.18 -12.62
N TYR A 397 -8.38 -54.75 -12.26
CA TYR A 397 -7.85 -55.98 -12.87
C TYR A 397 -8.73 -57.20 -12.59
N VAL A 398 -9.20 -57.36 -11.35
CA VAL A 398 -10.12 -58.46 -10.98
C VAL A 398 -11.44 -58.33 -11.72
N TYR A 399 -11.99 -57.11 -11.82
CA TYR A 399 -13.20 -56.84 -12.59
C TYR A 399 -13.02 -57.17 -14.08
N TYR A 400 -11.91 -56.73 -14.69
CA TYR A 400 -11.57 -57.05 -16.08
C TYR A 400 -11.45 -58.57 -16.31
N LYS A 401 -10.74 -59.29 -15.43
CA LYS A 401 -10.56 -60.75 -15.54
C LYS A 401 -11.88 -61.49 -15.36
N ARG A 402 -12.75 -61.06 -14.44
CA ARG A 402 -14.09 -61.64 -14.24
C ARG A 402 -14.95 -61.46 -15.50
N ARG A 403 -14.86 -60.31 -16.17
CA ARG A 403 -15.58 -60.04 -17.42
C ARG A 403 -15.04 -60.88 -18.58
N ARG A 404 -13.73 -61.10 -18.65
CA ARG A 404 -13.11 -61.91 -19.72
C ARG A 404 -13.43 -63.40 -19.61
N ASN A 405 -13.58 -63.94 -18.40
CA ASN A 405 -13.95 -65.35 -18.18
C ASN A 405 -15.45 -65.65 -18.46
N GLY A 406 -16.28 -64.62 -18.62
CA GLY A 406 -17.71 -64.75 -18.96
C GLY A 406 -18.00 -64.70 -20.46
N MET A 407 -17.00 -64.57 -21.33
CA MET A 407 -17.21 -64.56 -22.79
C MET A 407 -17.15 -66.00 -23.34
N PRO A 408 -18.20 -66.49 -24.04
CA PRO A 408 -18.17 -67.82 -24.65
C PRO A 408 -17.08 -67.87 -25.73
N LYS A 409 -16.19 -68.86 -25.62
CA LYS A 409 -15.11 -69.09 -26.58
C LYS A 409 -15.72 -69.52 -27.92
N LYS A 410 -15.60 -68.67 -28.94
CA LYS A 410 -15.79 -69.08 -30.34
C LYS A 410 -14.60 -69.96 -30.71
N PHE A 411 -14.84 -71.26 -30.83
CA PHE A 411 -13.93 -72.20 -31.46
C PHE A 411 -14.07 -72.06 -32.97
N LEU A 412 -12.94 -72.02 -33.67
CA LEU A 412 -12.83 -72.14 -35.12
C LEU A 412 -12.24 -73.52 -35.41
#